data_AF-A0A963XNH6-F1
#
_entry.id   AF-A0A963XNH6-F1
#
_cell.length_a   1.000
_cell.length_b   1.000
_cell.length_c   1.000
_cell.angle_alpha   90.00
_cell.angle_beta   90.00
_cell.angle_gamma   90.00
#
_symmetry.space_group_name_H-M   'P 1'
#
loop_
_entity.id
_entity.type
_entity.pdbx_description
1 polymer ?
#
loop_
_entity_poly.entity_id
_entity_poly.type
_entity_poly.pdbx_seq_one_letter_code
_entity_poly.pdbx_strand_id
1 'polypeptide(L)' 'MHSQPPLNALRAFEVAARHLSFVQAGKELGVTSAAVSQQVRNLEDHVGKRLFIR' A
#
# COMPACT_ATOMS: atom_id res chain seq x y z
N MET A 1 1.48 -12.15 -19.81
CA MET A 1 0.31 -11.30 -19.52
C MET A 1 0.69 -10.37 -18.39
N HIS A 2 0.93 -9.08 -18.65
CA HIS A 2 1.31 -8.13 -17.60
C HIS A 2 0.05 -7.72 -16.85
N SER A 3 -0.29 -8.46 -15.79
CA SER A 3 -1.27 -8.00 -14.82
C SER A 3 -0.70 -6.70 -14.24
N GLN A 4 -1.43 -5.59 -14.33
CA GLN A 4 -0.99 -4.33 -13.75
C GLN A 4 -1.38 -4.33 -12.27
N PRO A 5 -0.55 -3.78 -11.37
CA PRO A 5 -0.91 -3.69 -9.97
C PRO A 5 -2.20 -2.85 -9.84
N PRO A 6 -3.13 -3.23 -8.95
CA PRO A 6 -4.35 -2.47 -8.76
C PRO A 6 -4.01 -1.04 -8.30
N LEU A 7 -4.66 -0.03 -8.90
CA LEU A 7 -4.35 1.39 -8.65
C LEU A 7 -4.42 1.76 -7.16
N ASN A 8 -5.35 1.14 -6.41
CA ASN A 8 -5.47 1.35 -4.98
C ASN A 8 -4.24 0.87 -4.21
N ALA A 9 -3.57 -0.19 -4.67
CA ALA A 9 -2.37 -0.72 -4.05
C ALA A 9 -1.18 0.23 -4.24
N LEU A 10 -1.02 0.79 -5.44
CA LEU A 10 -0.03 1.84 -5.72
C LEU A 10 -0.30 3.10 -4.89
N ARG A 11 -1.56 3.53 -4.82
CA ARG A 11 -1.95 4.71 -4.03
C ARG A 11 -1.71 4.49 -2.54
N ALA A 12 -2.08 3.33 -2.00
CA ALA A 12 -1.80 2.98 -0.60
C ALA A 12 -0.32 3.00 -0.27
N PHE A 13 0.51 2.46 -1.18
CA PHE A 13 1.95 2.47 -1.04
C PHE A 13 2.54 3.88 -1.03
N GLU A 14 2.20 4.73 -2.00
CA GLU A 14 2.69 6.12 -2.07
C GLU A 14 2.33 6.90 -0.80
N VAL A 15 1.06 6.87 -0.39
CA VAL A 15 0.60 7.61 0.79
C VAL A 15 1.28 7.07 2.06
N ALA A 16 1.38 5.74 2.21
CA ALA A 16 2.07 5.14 3.36
C ALA A 16 3.57 5.47 3.39
N ALA A 17 4.23 5.52 2.24
CA ALA A 17 5.64 5.91 2.13
C ALA A 17 5.86 7.39 2.46
N ARG A 18 4.96 8.27 2.00
CA ARG A 18 5.01 9.71 2.31
C ARG A 18 4.80 9.99 3.80
N HIS A 19 3.88 9.30 4.45
CA HIS A 19 3.58 9.48 5.88
C HIS A 19 4.47 8.67 6.81
N LEU A 20 5.22 7.68 6.30
CA LEU A 20 5.91 6.67 7.10
C LEU A 20 4.99 5.98 8.13
N SER A 21 3.68 5.92 7.85
CA SER A 21 2.67 5.44 8.79
C SER A 21 1.42 4.94 8.08
N PHE A 22 1.11 3.65 8.28
CA PHE A 22 -0.14 3.05 7.80
C PHE A 22 -1.39 3.64 8.45
N VAL A 23 -1.27 4.19 9.66
CA VAL A 23 -2.40 4.82 10.37
C VAL A 23 -2.74 6.17 9.72
N GLN A 24 -1.73 7.01 9.47
CA GLN A 24 -1.93 8.31 8.84
C GLN A 24 -2.35 8.15 7.37
N ALA A 25 -1.79 7.17 6.67
CA ALA A 25 -2.22 6.85 5.32
C ALA A 25 -3.69 6.41 5.24
N GLY A 26 -4.15 5.60 6.20
CA GLY A 26 -5.56 5.21 6.29
C GLY A 26 -6.47 6.43 6.47
N LYS A 27 -6.09 7.36 7.36
CA LYS A 27 -6.84 8.61 7.57
C LYS A 27 -6.91 9.46 6.30
N GLU A 28 -5.81 9.64 5.58
CA GLU A 28 -5.79 10.43 4.34
C GLU A 28 -6.65 9.76 3.24
N LEU A 29 -6.58 8.44 3.14
CA LEU A 29 -7.31 7.67 2.12
C LEU A 29 -8.78 7.38 2.49
N GLY A 30 -9.22 7.75 3.69
CA GLY A 30 -10.57 7.46 4.18
C GLY A 30 -10.84 5.96 4.40
N VAL A 31 -9.81 5.18 4.71
CA VAL A 31 -9.88 3.73 4.92
C VAL A 31 -9.20 3.32 6.22
N THR A 32 -9.40 2.07 6.66
CA THR A 32 -8.73 1.55 7.86
C THR A 32 -7.24 1.32 7.60
N SER A 33 -6.41 1.40 8.65
CA SER A 33 -4.98 1.06 8.56
C SER A 33 -4.76 -0.40 8.09
N ALA A 34 -5.68 -1.30 8.43
CA ALA A 34 -5.70 -2.67 7.95
C ALA A 34 -5.91 -2.76 6.44
N ALA A 35 -6.80 -1.94 5.87
CA ALA A 35 -7.01 -1.89 4.42
C ALA A 35 -5.76 -1.38 3.68
N VAL A 36 -5.08 -0.35 4.21
CA VAL A 36 -3.80 0.12 3.65
C VAL A 36 -2.73 -0.99 3.72
N SER A 37 -2.62 -1.68 4.85
CA SER A 37 -1.69 -2.80 5.02
C SER A 37 -1.94 -3.92 4.01
N GLN A 38 -3.21 -4.30 3.78
CA GLN A 38 -3.57 -5.31 2.80
C GLN A 38 -3.27 -4.86 1.37
N GLN A 39 -3.57 -3.60 1.03
CA GLN A 39 -3.28 -3.04 -0.29
C GLN A 39 -1.78 -3.01 -0.58
N VAL A 40 -0.96 -2.62 0.40
CA VAL A 40 0.50 -2.67 0.28
C VAL A 40 0.99 -4.11 0.16
N ARG A 41 0.48 -5.05 0.96
CA ARG A 41 0.85 -6.48 0.85
C ARG A 41 0.53 -7.04 -0.53
N ASN A 42 -0.66 -6.74 -1.07
CA ASN A 42 -1.02 -7.14 -2.43
C ASN A 42 -0.06 -6.56 -3.47
N LEU A 43 0.45 -5.34 -3.25
CA LEU A 43 1.47 -4.76 -4.12
C LEU A 43 2.80 -5.49 -3.99
N GLU A 44 3.25 -5.77 -2.76
CA GLU A 44 4.47 -6.54 -2.48
C GLU A 44 4.42 -7.92 -3.14
N ASP A 45 3.28 -8.61 -3.07
CA ASP A 45 3.05 -9.90 -3.70
C ASP A 45 3.08 -9.79 -5.23
N HIS A 46 2.50 -8.72 -5.79
CA HIS A 46 2.50 -8.46 -7.22
C HIS A 46 3.90 -8.21 -7.78
N VAL A 47 4.74 -7.46 -7.06
CA VAL A 47 6.12 -7.16 -7.48
C VAL A 47 7.13 -8.21 -7.00
N GLY A 48 6.70 -9.16 -6.17
CA GLY A 48 7.52 -10.23 -5.59
C GLY A 48 8.59 -9.73 -4.62
N LYS A 49 8.43 -8.54 -4.02
CA LYS A 49 9.42 -7.91 -3.14
C LYS A 49 8.75 -7.12 -2.03
N ARG A 50 9.39 -7.09 -0.86
CA ARG A 50 9.02 -6.17 0.23
C ARG A 50 9.33 -4.73 -0.20
N LEU A 51 8.38 -3.84 0.04
CA LEU A 51 8.47 -2.41 -0.30
C LEU A 51 8.75 -1.54 0.91
N PHE A 52 8.51 -2.05 2.12
CA PHE A 52 8.86 -1.38 3.38
C PHE A 52 9.91 -2.17 4.17
N ILE A 53 10.84 -1.42 4.77
CA ILE A 53 11.73 -1.90 5.84
C ILE A 53 11.06 -1.49 7.16
N ARG A 54 10.92 -2.43 8.09
CA ARG A 54 10.22 -2.24 9.37
C ARG A 54 11.21 -2.36 10.52
#